data_AF-A0A0Q8NQ28-F1
#
_entry.id   AF-A0A0Q8NQ28-F1
#
_cell.length_a   1.000
_cell.length_b   1.000
_cell.length_c   1.000
_cell.angle_alpha   90.00
_cell.angle_beta   90.00
_cell.angle_gamma   90.00
#
_symmetry.space_group_name_H-M   'P 1'
#
loop_
_entity.id
_entity.type
_entity.pdbx_description
1 polymer ?
#
loop_
_entity_poly.entity_id
_entity_poly.type
_entity_poly.pdbx_seq_one_letter_code
_entity_poly.pdbx_strand_id
1 'polypeptide(L)'
;MSVVIAFAKVSILAVGLLLVFIQLAAHEIGYRVGNSTRMRGKAQPENVGVVVGGMLGLLAFVLALTLSYSSTRFSERRQDTLAEANAIGTAWLRAQAIGSRDGLEIAGLLERYLDARESFVRAGRNDEAIARANEETSRLQQEIWTHVTAITRQRPDPIAAALMAAVNETFDASTSERFALETLLPSQIFWLLMGVMILAMSSLGYQFGLKGPPVRFLVLLLTLVWTAIVIDILDLATARLGSFRTDVRVYEWTRQGLSGTNQAVAPLQ
;
A
#
# COMPACT_ATOMS: atom_id res chain seq x y z
N MET A 1 1.85 15.63 -5.67
CA MET A 1 1.64 14.17 -5.60
C MET A 1 0.36 13.74 -6.31
N SER A 2 -0.75 14.49 -6.20
CA SER A 2 -2.01 14.24 -6.92
C SER A 2 -1.86 14.02 -8.43
N VAL A 3 -1.02 14.80 -9.12
CA VAL A 3 -0.75 14.64 -10.56
C VAL A 3 0.00 13.33 -10.86
N VAL A 4 1.00 12.97 -10.07
CA VAL A 4 1.75 11.71 -10.24
C VAL A 4 0.86 10.50 -9.99
N ILE A 5 -0.02 10.58 -8.97
CA ILE A 5 -1.04 9.56 -8.71
C ILE A 5 -2.03 9.50 -9.88
N ALA A 6 -2.48 10.64 -10.42
CA ALA A 6 -3.36 10.68 -11.59
C ALA A 6 -2.70 10.09 -12.86
N PHE A 7 -1.39 10.26 -13.06
CA PHE A 7 -0.66 9.61 -14.15
C PHE A 7 -0.45 8.10 -13.90
N ALA A 8 -0.17 7.70 -12.65
CA ALA A 8 -0.16 6.30 -12.25
C ALA A 8 -1.53 5.62 -12.38
N LYS A 9 -2.63 6.40 -12.29
CA LYS A 9 -3.99 5.94 -12.58
C LYS A 9 -4.14 5.51 -14.05
N VAL A 10 -3.40 6.12 -14.98
CA VAL A 10 -3.47 5.81 -16.42
C VAL A 10 -2.57 4.63 -16.80
N SER A 11 -1.29 4.63 -16.40
CA SER A 11 -0.39 3.49 -16.63
C SER A 11 0.89 3.59 -15.81
N ILE A 12 1.27 2.52 -15.12
CA ILE A 12 2.55 2.43 -14.40
C ILE A 12 3.75 2.54 -15.35
N LEU A 13 3.59 2.05 -16.59
CA LEU A 13 4.59 2.19 -17.65
C LEU A 13 4.76 3.66 -18.06
N ALA A 14 3.67 4.44 -18.11
CA ALA A 14 3.76 5.86 -18.45
C ALA A 14 4.54 6.64 -17.36
N VAL A 15 4.33 6.31 -16.09
CA VAL A 15 5.12 6.88 -14.99
C VAL A 15 6.58 6.48 -15.12
N GLY A 16 6.87 5.21 -15.41
CA GLY A 16 8.23 4.74 -15.66
C GLY A 16 8.92 5.48 -16.80
N LEU A 17 8.26 5.62 -17.96
CA LEU A 17 8.79 6.37 -19.10
C LEU A 17 9.05 7.84 -18.76
N LEU A 18 8.16 8.47 -17.99
CA LEU A 18 8.35 9.84 -17.53
C LEU A 18 9.58 9.96 -16.59
N LEU A 19 9.76 9.00 -15.67
CA LEU A 19 10.93 8.96 -14.78
C LEU A 19 12.23 8.76 -15.56
N VAL A 20 12.26 7.85 -16.54
CA VAL A 20 13.41 7.68 -17.43
C VAL A 20 13.71 8.98 -18.16
N PHE A 21 12.69 9.63 -18.73
CA PHE A 21 12.85 10.90 -19.44
C PHE A 21 13.43 11.98 -18.54
N ILE A 22 12.89 12.17 -17.33
CA ILE A 22 13.38 13.17 -16.37
C ILE A 22 14.84 12.92 -15.99
N GLN A 23 15.21 11.66 -15.71
CA GLN A 23 16.59 11.30 -15.36
C GLN A 23 17.57 11.51 -16.51
N LEU A 24 17.20 11.11 -17.74
CA LEU A 24 18.03 11.33 -18.92
C LEU A 24 18.16 12.82 -19.24
N ALA A 25 17.10 13.60 -19.09
CA ALA A 25 17.13 15.05 -19.27
C ALA A 25 18.05 15.73 -18.24
N ALA A 26 17.94 15.35 -16.96
CA ALA A 26 18.82 15.84 -15.90
C ALA A 26 20.30 15.51 -16.20
N HIS A 27 20.58 14.27 -16.60
CA HIS A 27 21.93 13.86 -17.01
C HIS A 27 22.43 14.65 -18.22
N GLU A 28 21.62 14.82 -19.27
CA GLU A 28 22.01 15.56 -20.48
C GLU A 28 22.29 17.04 -20.18
N ILE A 29 21.48 17.67 -19.32
CA ILE A 29 21.73 19.04 -18.85
C ILE A 29 23.09 19.10 -18.13
N GLY A 30 23.33 18.19 -17.19
CA GLY A 30 24.60 18.06 -16.49
C GLY A 30 25.77 17.92 -17.46
N TYR A 31 25.65 17.00 -18.42
CA TYR A 31 26.66 16.72 -19.45
C TYR A 31 27.00 17.94 -20.29
N ARG A 32 25.98 18.69 -20.75
CA ARG A 32 26.19 19.92 -21.54
C ARG A 32 26.93 20.99 -20.73
N VAL A 33 26.53 21.17 -19.47
CA VAL A 33 27.20 22.13 -18.57
C VAL A 33 28.65 21.69 -18.32
N GLY A 34 28.90 20.41 -18.08
CA GLY A 34 30.24 19.85 -17.88
C GLY A 34 31.13 20.02 -19.11
N ASN A 35 30.62 19.69 -20.30
CA ASN A 35 31.38 19.85 -21.55
C ASN A 35 31.68 21.32 -21.85
N SER A 36 30.75 22.24 -21.56
CA SER A 36 31.01 23.68 -21.68
C SER A 36 32.11 24.16 -20.73
N THR A 37 32.12 23.70 -19.47
CA THR A 37 33.18 24.00 -18.49
C THR A 37 34.54 23.45 -18.93
N ARG A 38 34.57 22.24 -19.50
CA ARG A 38 35.78 21.62 -20.08
C ARG A 38 36.35 22.46 -21.22
N MET A 39 35.50 22.88 -22.17
CA MET A 39 35.91 23.71 -23.31
C MET A 39 36.43 25.09 -22.88
N ARG A 40 35.98 25.61 -21.73
CA ARG A 40 36.44 26.87 -21.14
C ARG A 40 37.73 26.75 -20.32
N GLY A 41 38.33 25.56 -20.21
CA GLY A 41 39.58 25.33 -19.47
C GLY A 41 39.46 25.45 -17.94
N LYS A 42 38.24 25.46 -17.38
CA LYS A 42 37.97 25.61 -15.93
C LYS A 42 37.71 24.28 -15.21
N ALA A 43 38.11 23.16 -15.79
CA ALA A 43 37.77 21.83 -15.29
C ALA A 43 38.62 21.43 -14.07
N GLN A 44 37.95 20.96 -13.01
CA GLN A 44 38.58 20.32 -11.84
C GLN A 44 37.99 18.91 -11.63
N PRO A 45 38.37 17.92 -12.48
CA PRO A 45 37.65 16.64 -12.57
C PRO A 45 37.77 15.75 -11.33
N GLU A 46 38.82 15.90 -10.52
CA GLU A 46 39.04 15.08 -9.31
C GLU A 46 38.08 15.48 -8.18
N ASN A 47 37.98 16.78 -7.87
CA ASN A 47 37.07 17.32 -6.85
C ASN A 47 35.60 16.97 -7.16
N VAL A 48 35.23 16.99 -8.45
CA VAL A 48 33.88 16.65 -8.92
C VAL A 48 33.56 15.17 -8.66
N GLY A 49 34.52 14.28 -8.86
CA GLY A 49 34.32 12.83 -8.65
C GLY A 49 33.95 12.48 -7.21
N VAL A 50 34.56 13.15 -6.22
CA VAL A 50 34.25 12.94 -4.79
C VAL A 50 32.81 13.37 -4.48
N VAL A 51 32.39 14.54 -4.96
CA VAL A 51 31.03 15.06 -4.74
C VAL A 51 29.99 14.17 -5.42
N VAL A 52 30.24 13.73 -6.66
CA VAL A 52 29.34 12.82 -7.38
C VAL A 52 29.21 11.49 -6.66
N GLY A 53 30.32 10.92 -6.18
CA GLY A 53 30.30 9.72 -5.36
C GLY A 53 29.42 9.88 -4.12
N GLY A 54 29.53 11.02 -3.43
CA GLY A 54 28.66 11.37 -2.30
C GLY A 54 27.18 11.49 -2.67
N MET A 55 26.86 12.15 -3.78
CA MET A 55 25.48 12.29 -4.28
C MET A 55 24.85 10.95 -4.68
N LEU A 56 25.62 10.07 -5.32
CA LEU A 56 25.20 8.72 -5.67
C LEU A 56 24.98 7.86 -4.43
N GLY A 57 25.87 7.97 -3.43
CA GLY A 57 25.72 7.31 -2.14
C GLY A 57 24.46 7.78 -1.41
N LEU A 58 24.17 9.09 -1.42
CA LEU A 58 22.95 9.65 -0.84
C LEU A 58 21.70 9.16 -1.58
N LEU A 59 21.72 9.07 -2.92
CA LEU A 59 20.61 8.50 -3.68
C LEU A 59 20.37 7.04 -3.31
N ALA A 60 21.42 6.22 -3.24
CA ALA A 60 21.32 4.83 -2.82
C ALA A 60 20.72 4.69 -1.41
N PHE A 61 21.13 5.56 -0.48
CA PHE A 61 20.60 5.60 0.88
C PHE A 61 19.11 5.98 0.92
N VAL A 62 18.71 7.02 0.17
CA VAL A 62 17.29 7.44 0.10
C VAL A 62 16.44 6.36 -0.56
N LEU A 63 16.94 5.68 -1.61
CA LEU A 63 16.27 4.52 -2.21
C LEU A 63 16.07 3.39 -1.19
N ALA A 64 17.10 3.06 -0.40
CA ALA A 64 16.99 2.02 0.62
C ALA A 64 15.96 2.36 1.71
N LEU A 65 15.97 3.61 2.21
CA LEU A 65 15.00 4.05 3.23
C LEU A 65 13.56 4.07 2.69
N THR A 66 13.37 4.49 1.44
CA THR A 66 12.05 4.54 0.81
C THR A 66 11.51 3.15 0.49
N LEU A 67 12.37 2.22 0.06
CA LEU A 67 11.99 0.81 -0.10
C LEU A 67 11.62 0.16 1.23
N SER A 68 12.38 0.43 2.30
CA SER A 68 12.07 -0.05 3.65
C SER A 68 10.71 0.46 4.13
N TYR A 69 10.45 1.76 4.00
CA TYR A 69 9.15 2.35 4.34
C TYR A 69 8.00 1.68 3.58
N SER A 70 8.16 1.51 2.27
CA SER A 70 7.13 0.92 1.41
C SER A 70 6.88 -0.56 1.73
N SER A 71 7.95 -1.29 2.08
CA SER A 71 7.87 -2.69 2.52
C SER A 71 7.14 -2.84 3.85
N THR A 72 7.43 -1.97 4.83
CA THR A 72 6.71 -1.93 6.10
C THR A 72 5.23 -1.67 5.88
N ARG A 73 4.87 -0.68 5.04
CA ARG A 73 3.47 -0.38 4.72
C ARG A 73 2.76 -1.54 4.02
N PHE A 74 3.45 -2.25 3.13
CA PHE A 74 2.90 -3.45 2.51
C PHE A 74 2.68 -4.57 3.54
N SER A 75 3.60 -4.75 4.49
CA SER A 75 3.47 -5.73 5.57
C SER A 75 2.32 -5.40 6.52
N GLU A 76 2.18 -4.13 6.94
CA GLU A 76 1.07 -3.65 7.78
C GLU A 76 -0.27 -3.96 7.12
N ARG A 77 -0.44 -3.63 5.83
CA ARG A 77 -1.67 -3.95 5.08
C ARG A 77 -1.99 -5.44 5.10
N ARG A 78 -1.00 -6.31 4.89
CA ARG A 78 -1.20 -7.77 4.93
C ARG A 78 -1.58 -8.26 6.32
N GLN A 79 -0.99 -7.70 7.36
CA GLN A 79 -1.27 -8.07 8.75
C GLN A 79 -2.66 -7.60 9.16
N ASP A 80 -3.06 -6.38 8.81
CA ASP A 80 -4.38 -5.83 9.13
C ASP A 80 -5.51 -6.57 8.40
N THR A 81 -5.34 -6.91 7.11
CA THR A 81 -6.29 -7.77 6.38
C THR A 81 -6.46 -9.13 7.06
N LEU A 82 -5.37 -9.74 7.53
CA LEU A 82 -5.42 -11.01 8.25
C LEU A 82 -6.11 -10.86 9.62
N ALA A 83 -5.78 -9.80 10.36
CA ALA A 83 -6.36 -9.51 11.66
C ALA A 83 -7.88 -9.29 11.56
N GLU A 84 -8.33 -8.51 10.58
CA GLU A 84 -9.75 -8.27 10.33
C GLU A 84 -10.49 -9.58 10.02
N ALA A 85 -9.98 -10.40 9.09
CA ALA A 85 -10.61 -11.67 8.74
C ALA A 85 -10.71 -12.64 9.93
N ASN A 86 -9.70 -12.65 10.81
CA ASN A 86 -9.71 -13.45 12.04
C ASN A 86 -10.68 -12.90 13.09
N ALA A 87 -10.76 -11.57 13.25
CA ALA A 87 -11.68 -10.92 14.17
C ALA A 87 -13.14 -11.22 13.77
N ILE A 88 -13.46 -11.10 12.47
CA ILE A 88 -14.78 -11.46 11.93
C ILE A 88 -15.11 -12.93 12.23
N GLY A 89 -14.20 -13.86 11.95
CA GLY A 89 -14.40 -15.28 12.25
C GLY A 89 -14.63 -15.57 13.73
N THR A 90 -13.89 -14.88 14.61
CA THR A 90 -14.05 -15.01 16.07
C THR A 90 -15.40 -14.46 16.55
N ALA A 91 -15.80 -13.28 16.05
CA ALA A 91 -17.09 -12.70 16.36
C ALA A 91 -18.24 -13.62 15.89
N TRP A 92 -18.09 -14.24 14.72
CA TRP A 92 -19.08 -15.17 14.18
C TRP A 92 -19.24 -16.43 15.03
N LEU A 93 -18.13 -17.05 15.46
CA LEU A 93 -18.17 -18.20 16.38
C LEU A 93 -18.82 -17.85 17.71
N ARG A 94 -18.51 -16.66 18.26
CA ARG A 94 -19.14 -16.19 19.51
C ARG A 94 -20.62 -15.87 19.33
N ALA A 95 -21.02 -15.35 18.17
CA ALA A 95 -22.41 -15.08 17.85
C ALA A 95 -23.23 -16.39 17.79
N GLN A 96 -22.69 -17.42 17.14
CA GLN A 96 -23.30 -18.76 17.14
C GLN A 96 -23.36 -19.37 18.54
N ALA A 97 -22.34 -19.18 19.36
CA ALA A 97 -22.29 -19.72 20.73
C ALA A 97 -23.37 -19.14 21.66
N ILE A 98 -23.99 -18.00 21.33
CA ILE A 98 -25.16 -17.50 22.05
C ILE A 98 -26.34 -18.48 21.96
N GLY A 99 -26.46 -19.18 20.82
CA GLY A 99 -27.52 -20.17 20.58
C GLY A 99 -28.94 -19.61 20.50
N SER A 100 -29.11 -18.29 20.51
CA SER A 100 -30.40 -17.61 20.34
C SER A 100 -30.63 -17.21 18.88
N ARG A 101 -31.88 -16.89 18.54
CA ARG A 101 -32.23 -16.33 17.22
C ARG A 101 -31.42 -15.08 16.90
N ASP A 102 -31.24 -14.17 17.85
CA ASP A 102 -30.47 -12.94 17.66
C ASP A 102 -28.97 -13.23 17.44
N GLY A 103 -28.42 -14.26 18.11
CA GLY A 103 -27.05 -14.70 17.88
C GLY A 103 -26.82 -15.23 16.46
N LEU A 104 -27.77 -16.01 15.94
CA LEU A 104 -27.74 -16.50 14.55
C LEU A 104 -27.91 -15.36 13.54
N GLU A 105 -28.75 -14.36 13.84
CA GLU A 105 -28.89 -13.17 12.99
C GLU A 105 -27.58 -12.37 12.92
N ILE A 106 -26.89 -12.20 14.06
CA ILE A 106 -25.55 -11.57 14.09
C ILE A 106 -24.55 -12.39 13.26
N ALA A 107 -24.58 -13.72 13.34
CA ALA A 107 -23.72 -14.57 12.54
C ALA A 107 -23.95 -14.36 11.03
N GLY A 108 -25.21 -14.33 10.58
CA GLY A 108 -25.56 -14.02 9.18
C GLY A 108 -25.19 -12.59 8.74
N LEU A 109 -25.30 -11.61 9.66
CA LEU A 109 -24.82 -10.25 9.42
C LEU A 109 -23.30 -10.20 9.27
N LEU A 110 -22.54 -10.96 10.06
CA LEU A 110 -21.08 -11.05 9.98
C LEU A 110 -20.60 -11.72 8.68
N GLU A 111 -21.37 -12.66 8.12
CA GLU A 111 -21.09 -13.22 6.79
C GLU A 111 -21.22 -12.16 5.68
N ARG A 112 -22.33 -11.39 5.69
CA ARG A 112 -22.50 -10.25 4.76
C ARG A 112 -21.43 -9.16 4.98
N TYR A 113 -21.04 -8.96 6.24
CA TYR A 113 -19.97 -8.03 6.59
C TYR A 113 -18.65 -8.47 5.97
N LEU A 114 -18.29 -9.76 6.08
CA LEU A 114 -17.11 -10.33 5.44
C LEU A 114 -17.10 -10.07 3.92
N ASP A 115 -18.24 -10.25 3.25
CA ASP A 115 -18.38 -10.00 1.81
C ASP A 115 -18.20 -8.51 1.45
N ALA A 116 -18.75 -7.61 2.26
CA ALA A 116 -18.60 -6.17 2.08
C ALA A 116 -17.13 -5.73 2.27
N ARG A 117 -16.45 -6.28 3.27
CA ARG A 117 -15.02 -6.02 3.54
C ARG A 117 -14.12 -6.58 2.44
N GLU A 118 -14.36 -7.80 1.98
CA GLU A 118 -13.64 -8.35 0.83
C GLU A 118 -13.84 -7.47 -0.42
N SER A 119 -15.07 -6.99 -0.66
CA SER A 119 -15.37 -6.08 -1.76
C SER A 119 -14.60 -4.75 -1.65
N PHE A 120 -14.45 -4.21 -0.44
CA PHE A 120 -13.64 -3.01 -0.19
C PHE A 120 -12.15 -3.21 -0.56
N VAL A 121 -11.57 -4.36 -0.20
CA VAL A 121 -10.18 -4.70 -0.55
C VAL A 121 -10.03 -4.94 -2.05
N ARG A 122 -10.98 -5.65 -2.68
CA ARG A 122 -10.98 -5.93 -4.13
C ARG A 122 -11.28 -4.73 -5.02
N ALA A 123 -11.93 -3.70 -4.50
CA ALA A 123 -12.39 -2.54 -5.28
C ALA A 123 -11.28 -1.84 -6.09
N GLY A 124 -10.00 -2.09 -5.76
CA GLY A 124 -8.88 -1.54 -6.51
C GLY A 124 -8.98 -0.01 -6.51
N ARG A 125 -9.07 0.60 -7.69
CA ARG A 125 -9.14 2.06 -7.89
C ARG A 125 -10.56 2.59 -8.15
N ASN A 126 -11.59 1.76 -8.02
CA ASN A 126 -12.94 2.17 -8.32
C ASN A 126 -13.51 2.91 -7.10
N ASP A 127 -13.44 4.23 -7.12
CA ASP A 127 -13.89 5.11 -6.03
C ASP A 127 -15.38 4.87 -5.69
N GLU A 128 -16.24 4.59 -6.69
CA GLU A 128 -17.65 4.24 -6.45
C GLU A 128 -17.82 2.87 -5.80
N ALA A 129 -16.99 1.89 -6.16
CA ALA A 129 -17.01 0.57 -5.49
C ALA A 129 -16.49 0.66 -4.05
N ILE A 130 -15.46 1.47 -3.81
CA ILE A 130 -14.94 1.77 -2.47
C ILE A 130 -16.02 2.45 -1.62
N ALA A 131 -16.68 3.48 -2.15
CA ALA A 131 -17.76 4.18 -1.47
C ALA A 131 -18.91 3.24 -1.11
N ARG A 132 -19.40 2.45 -2.08
CA ARG A 132 -20.46 1.46 -1.84
C ARG A 132 -20.08 0.42 -0.79
N ALA A 133 -18.86 -0.11 -0.83
CA ALA A 133 -18.41 -1.08 0.16
C ALA A 133 -18.31 -0.48 1.57
N ASN A 134 -17.89 0.80 1.68
CA ASN A 134 -17.88 1.52 2.94
C ASN A 134 -19.29 1.80 3.48
N GLU A 135 -20.22 2.22 2.62
CA GLU A 135 -21.63 2.44 3.01
C GLU A 135 -22.26 1.15 3.54
N GLU A 136 -22.06 0.03 2.83
CA GLU A 136 -22.55 -1.28 3.25
C GLU A 136 -21.88 -1.75 4.56
N THR A 137 -20.56 -1.52 4.70
CA THR A 137 -19.83 -1.79 5.95
C THR A 137 -20.48 -1.03 7.11
N SER A 138 -20.69 0.28 6.98
CA SER A 138 -21.29 1.10 8.04
C SER A 138 -22.72 0.69 8.38
N ARG A 139 -23.53 0.32 7.38
CA ARG A 139 -24.89 -0.19 7.59
C ARG A 139 -24.88 -1.48 8.42
N LEU A 140 -24.04 -2.44 8.03
CA LEU A 140 -23.92 -3.72 8.72
C LEU A 140 -23.37 -3.56 10.15
N GLN A 141 -22.42 -2.66 10.39
CA GLN A 141 -21.93 -2.37 11.75
C GLN A 141 -23.07 -1.89 12.67
N GLN A 142 -23.94 -1.01 12.17
CA GLN A 142 -25.08 -0.50 12.94
C GLN A 142 -26.12 -1.60 13.23
N GLU A 143 -26.42 -2.45 12.25
CA GLU A 143 -27.34 -3.58 12.42
C GLU A 143 -26.78 -4.59 13.45
N ILE A 144 -25.52 -5.00 13.29
CA ILE A 144 -24.84 -5.91 14.23
C ILE A 144 -24.84 -5.34 15.65
N TRP A 145 -24.44 -4.07 15.81
CA TRP A 145 -24.37 -3.44 17.12
C TRP A 145 -25.73 -3.35 17.82
N THR A 146 -26.79 -3.13 17.04
CA THR A 146 -28.17 -3.12 17.54
C THR A 146 -28.54 -4.47 18.16
N HIS A 147 -28.25 -5.57 17.48
CA HIS A 147 -28.51 -6.91 18.02
C HIS A 147 -27.63 -7.25 19.22
N VAL A 148 -26.33 -6.93 19.16
CA VAL A 148 -25.39 -7.15 20.28
C VAL A 148 -25.88 -6.43 21.54
N THR A 149 -26.23 -5.15 21.44
CA THR A 149 -26.69 -4.37 22.59
C THR A 149 -28.03 -4.87 23.14
N ALA A 150 -28.92 -5.38 22.28
CA ALA A 150 -30.15 -6.04 22.72
C ALA A 150 -29.85 -7.31 23.55
N ILE A 151 -28.97 -8.18 23.06
CA ILE A 151 -28.53 -9.39 23.78
C ILE A 151 -27.89 -9.02 25.12
N THR A 152 -26.95 -8.08 25.14
CA THR A 152 -26.24 -7.69 26.38
C THR A 152 -27.18 -7.10 27.42
N ARG A 153 -28.22 -6.35 27.01
CA ARG A 153 -29.23 -5.81 27.93
C ARG A 153 -30.15 -6.88 28.49
N GLN A 154 -30.54 -7.85 27.66
CA GLN A 154 -31.40 -8.96 28.10
C GLN A 154 -30.63 -9.97 28.96
N ARG A 155 -29.33 -10.14 28.68
CA ARG A 155 -28.49 -11.17 29.29
C ARG A 155 -27.09 -10.62 29.59
N PRO A 156 -26.91 -9.86 30.68
CA PRO A 156 -25.62 -9.26 31.05
C PRO A 156 -24.69 -10.30 31.69
N ASP A 157 -24.29 -11.32 30.92
CA ASP A 157 -23.42 -12.39 31.36
C ASP A 157 -22.07 -12.41 30.61
N PRO A 158 -21.08 -13.21 31.05
CA PRO A 158 -19.77 -13.25 30.42
C PRO A 158 -19.78 -13.66 28.94
N ILE A 159 -20.77 -14.42 28.48
CA ILE A 159 -20.88 -14.88 27.09
C ILE A 159 -21.31 -13.70 26.21
N ALA A 160 -22.33 -12.95 26.63
CA ALA A 160 -22.76 -11.74 25.94
C ALA A 160 -21.68 -10.65 25.93
N ALA A 161 -20.94 -10.49 27.04
CA ALA A 161 -19.81 -9.56 27.11
C ALA A 161 -18.68 -9.97 26.14
N ALA A 162 -18.37 -11.27 26.03
CA ALA A 162 -17.38 -11.78 25.09
C ALA A 162 -17.78 -11.55 23.63
N LEU A 163 -19.07 -11.67 23.28
CA LEU A 163 -19.56 -11.32 21.95
C LEU A 163 -19.39 -9.83 21.66
N MET A 164 -19.83 -8.98 22.59
CA MET A 164 -19.70 -7.52 22.44
C MET A 164 -18.24 -7.09 22.23
N ALA A 165 -17.31 -7.68 22.99
CA ALA A 165 -15.88 -7.43 22.81
C ALA A 165 -15.37 -7.88 21.43
N ALA A 166 -15.73 -9.07 20.95
CA ALA A 166 -15.29 -9.55 19.63
C ALA A 166 -15.86 -8.73 18.47
N VAL A 167 -17.10 -8.25 18.59
CA VAL A 167 -17.69 -7.34 17.61
C VAL A 167 -16.96 -6.00 17.61
N ASN A 168 -16.61 -5.47 18.79
CA ASN A 168 -15.81 -4.26 18.88
C ASN A 168 -14.44 -4.43 18.21
N GLU A 169 -13.72 -5.52 18.52
CA GLU A 169 -12.44 -5.86 17.87
C GLU A 169 -12.56 -5.98 16.35
N THR A 170 -13.69 -6.52 15.85
CA THR A 170 -13.98 -6.59 14.41
C THR A 170 -14.10 -5.21 13.77
N PHE A 171 -14.76 -4.27 14.44
CA PHE A 171 -14.92 -2.90 13.94
C PHE A 171 -13.60 -2.12 14.00
N ASP A 172 -12.83 -2.30 15.08
CA ASP A 172 -11.50 -1.69 15.23
C ASP A 172 -10.54 -2.21 14.14
N ALA A 173 -10.51 -3.52 13.91
CA ALA A 173 -9.68 -4.14 12.87
C ALA A 173 -10.04 -3.61 11.47
N SER A 174 -11.33 -3.44 11.17
CA SER A 174 -11.76 -2.87 9.89
C SER A 174 -11.37 -1.41 9.69
N THR A 175 -11.30 -0.65 10.78
CA THR A 175 -10.85 0.74 10.75
C THR A 175 -9.34 0.80 10.51
N SER A 176 -8.57 -0.08 11.15
CA SER A 176 -7.11 -0.20 10.93
C SER A 176 -6.81 -0.57 9.48
N GLU A 177 -7.49 -1.59 8.95
CA GLU A 177 -7.33 -2.06 7.57
C GLU A 177 -7.62 -0.95 6.56
N ARG A 178 -8.73 -0.23 6.76
CA ARG A 178 -9.09 0.93 5.94
C ARG A 178 -8.01 2.01 5.98
N PHE A 179 -7.52 2.36 7.17
CA PHE A 179 -6.45 3.34 7.33
C PHE A 179 -5.17 2.90 6.61
N ALA A 180 -4.79 1.62 6.73
CA ALA A 180 -3.62 1.06 6.06
C ALA A 180 -3.76 1.07 4.53
N LEU A 181 -4.95 0.82 3.97
CA LEU A 181 -5.21 0.86 2.53
C LEU A 181 -5.30 2.29 1.95
N GLU A 182 -5.75 3.27 2.73
CA GLU A 182 -5.86 4.67 2.31
C GLU A 182 -4.55 5.46 2.50
N THR A 183 -3.66 5.01 3.38
CA THR A 183 -2.38 5.68 3.65
C THR A 183 -1.42 5.56 2.46
N LEU A 184 -0.95 6.71 1.98
CA LEU A 184 0.02 6.81 0.88
C LEU A 184 1.41 7.22 1.38
N LEU A 185 2.44 7.06 0.54
CA LEU A 185 3.77 7.60 0.79
C LEU A 185 3.68 9.12 1.09
N PRO A 186 4.24 9.60 2.21
CA PRO A 186 4.28 11.03 2.51
C PRO A 186 4.93 11.81 1.37
N SER A 187 4.28 12.90 0.95
CA SER A 187 4.73 13.69 -0.20
C SER A 187 6.15 14.24 -0.05
N GLN A 188 6.58 14.49 1.19
CA GLN A 188 7.92 14.96 1.54
C GLN A 188 9.00 13.95 1.18
N ILE A 189 8.74 12.66 1.46
CA ILE A 189 9.67 11.56 1.13
C ILE A 189 9.77 11.39 -0.38
N PHE A 190 8.64 11.48 -1.09
CA PHE A 190 8.61 11.44 -2.55
C PHE A 190 9.44 12.57 -3.18
N TRP A 191 9.25 13.81 -2.74
CA TRP A 191 9.99 14.95 -3.28
C TRP A 191 11.47 14.92 -2.92
N LEU A 192 11.83 14.41 -1.74
CA LEU A 192 13.23 14.16 -1.38
C LEU A 192 13.89 13.17 -2.35
N LEU A 193 13.23 12.03 -2.61
CA LEU A 193 13.72 11.03 -3.56
C LEU A 193 13.90 11.61 -4.96
N MET A 194 12.89 12.33 -5.47
CA MET A 194 12.96 12.97 -6.78
C MET A 194 14.07 14.03 -6.87
N GLY A 195 14.20 14.87 -5.84
CA GLY A 195 15.22 15.92 -5.79
C GLY A 195 16.63 15.34 -5.77
N VAL A 196 16.90 14.38 -4.88
CA VAL A 196 18.21 13.72 -4.78
C VAL A 196 18.54 12.97 -6.08
N MET A 197 17.56 12.31 -6.71
CA MET A 197 17.75 11.62 -7.99
C MET A 197 18.11 12.57 -9.12
N ILE A 198 17.40 13.70 -9.26
CA ILE A 198 17.70 14.72 -10.29
C ILE A 198 19.09 15.32 -10.06
N LEU A 199 19.44 15.65 -8.82
CA LEU A 199 20.75 16.20 -8.47
C LEU A 199 21.88 15.19 -8.73
N ALA A 200 21.69 13.93 -8.37
CA ALA A 200 22.65 12.86 -8.62
C ALA A 200 22.86 12.63 -10.12
N MET A 201 21.78 12.54 -10.91
CA MET A 201 21.87 12.37 -12.37
C MET A 201 22.51 13.57 -13.06
N SER A 202 22.17 14.80 -12.62
CA SER A 202 22.79 16.02 -13.13
C SER A 202 24.30 16.06 -12.80
N SER A 203 24.68 15.67 -11.58
CA SER A 203 26.08 15.63 -11.15
C SER A 203 26.87 14.58 -11.93
N LEU A 204 26.29 13.38 -12.14
CA LEU A 204 26.89 12.32 -12.93
C LEU A 204 27.10 12.76 -14.39
N GLY A 205 26.08 13.39 -14.99
CA GLY A 205 26.19 13.96 -16.33
C GLY A 205 27.31 15.00 -16.42
N TYR A 206 27.37 15.91 -15.45
CA TYR A 206 28.42 16.92 -15.36
C TYR A 206 29.83 16.31 -15.31
N GLN A 207 30.04 15.29 -14.48
CA GLN A 207 31.31 14.57 -14.44
C GLN A 207 31.69 13.96 -15.78
N PHE A 208 30.74 13.36 -16.50
CA PHE A 208 30.99 12.77 -17.81
C PHE A 208 31.32 13.83 -18.85
N GLY A 209 30.63 14.98 -18.82
CA GLY A 209 30.93 16.12 -19.70
C GLY A 209 32.35 16.67 -19.53
N LEU A 210 32.94 16.55 -18.34
CA LEU A 210 34.33 16.94 -18.09
C LEU A 210 35.38 15.95 -18.63
N LYS A 211 35.02 14.67 -18.81
CA LYS A 211 35.96 13.58 -19.12
C LYS A 211 35.96 13.13 -20.59
N GLY A 212 35.00 13.56 -21.41
CA GLY A 212 34.98 13.29 -22.86
C GLY A 212 33.70 12.60 -23.35
N PRO A 213 33.79 11.67 -24.33
CA PRO A 213 32.60 11.10 -24.97
C PRO A 213 31.73 10.31 -23.98
N PRO A 214 30.39 10.40 -24.10
CA PRO A 214 29.48 9.81 -23.13
C PRO A 214 29.36 8.29 -23.30
N VAL A 215 29.40 7.55 -22.19
CA VAL A 215 29.06 6.12 -22.14
C VAL A 215 27.54 5.91 -22.11
N ARG A 216 26.86 6.34 -23.18
CA ARG A 216 25.38 6.44 -23.26
C ARG A 216 24.65 5.15 -22.90
N PHE A 217 25.18 4.00 -23.31
CA PHE A 217 24.57 2.70 -23.02
C PHE A 217 24.58 2.38 -21.51
N LEU A 218 25.69 2.62 -20.80
CA LEU A 218 25.78 2.38 -19.35
C LEU A 218 24.89 3.35 -18.57
N VAL A 219 24.80 4.61 -19.01
CA VAL A 219 23.89 5.60 -18.41
C VAL A 219 22.43 5.17 -18.57
N LEU A 220 22.06 4.70 -19.77
CA LEU A 220 20.71 4.19 -20.02
C LEU A 220 20.42 2.99 -19.12
N LEU A 221 21.33 2.02 -19.03
CA LEU A 221 21.18 0.84 -18.16
C LEU A 221 20.98 1.25 -16.69
N LEU A 222 21.84 2.13 -16.17
CA LEU A 222 21.74 2.65 -14.80
C LEU A 222 20.39 3.34 -14.56
N THR A 223 19.97 4.18 -15.51
CA THR A 223 18.69 4.91 -15.44
C THR A 223 17.51 3.93 -15.40
N LEU A 224 17.55 2.88 -16.21
CA LEU A 224 16.50 1.85 -16.22
C LEU A 224 16.43 1.10 -14.89
N VAL A 225 17.59 0.72 -14.33
CA VAL A 225 17.66 0.03 -13.03
C VAL A 225 17.09 0.90 -11.90
N TRP A 226 17.53 2.16 -11.79
CA TRP A 226 16.97 3.06 -10.77
C TRP A 226 15.50 3.35 -10.98
N THR A 227 15.06 3.51 -12.23
CA THR A 227 13.64 3.67 -12.52
C THR A 227 12.83 2.46 -12.08
N ALA A 228 13.30 1.25 -12.34
CA ALA A 228 12.65 0.02 -11.88
C ALA A 228 12.51 0.00 -10.35
N ILE A 229 13.58 0.35 -9.62
CA ILE A 229 13.54 0.43 -8.15
C ILE A 229 12.52 1.48 -7.68
N VAL A 230 12.50 2.67 -8.29
CA VAL A 230 11.53 3.72 -7.93
C VAL A 230 10.10 3.28 -8.23
N ILE A 231 9.87 2.58 -9.34
CA ILE A 231 8.55 2.02 -9.66
C ILE A 231 8.15 1.00 -8.59
N ASP A 232 9.04 0.08 -8.21
CA ASP A 232 8.76 -0.92 -7.18
C ASP A 232 8.43 -0.24 -5.84
N ILE A 233 9.19 0.78 -5.43
CA ILE A 233 8.90 1.58 -4.24
C ILE A 233 7.49 2.16 -4.31
N LEU A 234 7.11 2.77 -5.44
CA LEU A 234 5.78 3.36 -5.62
C LEU A 234 4.67 2.31 -5.66
N ASP A 235 4.91 1.16 -6.26
CA ASP A 235 3.99 0.00 -6.30
C ASP A 235 3.74 -0.51 -4.87
N LEU A 236 4.81 -0.80 -4.11
CA LEU A 236 4.73 -1.21 -2.70
C LEU A 236 4.09 -0.14 -1.80
N ALA A 237 4.28 1.15 -2.11
CA ALA A 237 3.70 2.23 -1.32
C ALA A 237 2.22 2.50 -1.64
N THR A 238 1.68 1.97 -2.75
CA THR A 238 0.32 2.27 -3.20
C THR A 238 -0.56 1.03 -3.17
N ALA A 239 -1.50 0.99 -2.24
CA ALA A 239 -2.28 -0.23 -2.00
C ALA A 239 -3.16 -0.68 -3.16
N ARG A 240 -3.60 0.27 -3.98
CA ARG A 240 -4.61 0.08 -5.03
C ARG A 240 -4.08 0.29 -6.44
N LEU A 241 -2.84 0.77 -6.61
CA LEU A 241 -2.28 1.10 -7.93
C LEU A 241 -1.34 0.03 -8.50
N GLY A 242 -0.82 -0.86 -7.67
CA GLY A 242 0.29 -1.73 -8.03
C GLY A 242 -0.04 -3.17 -8.40
N SER A 243 1.02 -3.90 -8.75
CA SER A 243 1.05 -5.36 -8.87
C SER A 243 1.12 -6.04 -7.50
N PHE A 244 1.73 -5.39 -6.50
CA PHE A 244 1.80 -5.87 -5.12
C PHE A 244 0.51 -5.53 -4.37
N ARG A 245 -0.51 -6.37 -4.55
CA ARG A 245 -1.81 -6.23 -3.89
C ARG A 245 -1.89 -7.05 -2.61
N THR A 246 -2.68 -6.56 -1.66
CA THR A 246 -3.05 -7.32 -0.48
C THR A 246 -3.90 -8.50 -0.92
N ASP A 247 -3.58 -9.67 -0.40
CA ASP A 247 -4.22 -10.92 -0.78
C ASP A 247 -5.59 -11.03 -0.11
N VAL A 248 -6.59 -11.39 -0.90
CA VAL A 248 -7.99 -11.54 -0.48
C VAL A 248 -8.35 -12.98 -0.14
N ARG A 249 -7.41 -13.93 -0.36
CA ARG A 249 -7.58 -15.34 0.01
C ARG A 249 -7.93 -15.54 1.48
N VAL A 250 -7.51 -14.63 2.37
CA VAL A 250 -7.84 -14.74 3.79
C VAL A 250 -9.35 -14.62 4.03
N TYR A 251 -10.05 -13.71 3.33
CA TYR A 251 -11.51 -13.63 3.42
C TYR A 251 -12.19 -14.89 2.87
N GLU A 252 -11.66 -15.44 1.77
CA GLU A 252 -12.14 -16.72 1.21
C GLU A 252 -11.96 -17.88 2.20
N TRP A 253 -10.80 -17.98 2.86
CA TRP A 253 -10.52 -18.98 3.89
C TRP A 253 -11.43 -18.84 5.10
N THR A 254 -11.64 -17.60 5.58
CA THR A 254 -12.60 -17.34 6.66
C THR A 254 -13.99 -17.79 6.24
N ARG A 255 -14.48 -17.39 5.06
CA ARG A 255 -15.80 -17.79 4.54
C ARG A 255 -15.97 -19.31 4.48
N GLN A 256 -14.95 -20.02 3.98
CA GLN A 256 -14.94 -21.49 3.97
C GLN A 256 -15.08 -22.07 5.38
N GLY A 257 -14.35 -21.52 6.35
CA GLY A 257 -14.46 -21.90 7.77
C GLY A 257 -15.86 -21.68 8.36
N LEU A 258 -16.51 -20.57 8.03
CA LEU A 258 -17.88 -20.28 8.48
C LEU A 258 -18.86 -21.33 7.91
N SER A 259 -18.79 -21.58 6.60
CA SER A 259 -19.69 -22.51 5.90
C SER A 259 -19.53 -23.98 6.33
N GLY A 260 -18.30 -24.43 6.62
CA GLY A 260 -18.04 -25.78 7.13
C GLY A 260 -18.60 -26.01 8.53
N THR A 261 -18.63 -24.97 9.36
CA THR A 261 -19.19 -25.04 10.71
C THR A 261 -20.72 -25.10 10.69
N ASN A 262 -21.39 -24.38 9.78
CA ASN A 262 -22.85 -24.48 9.58
C ASN A 262 -23.32 -25.90 9.20
N GLN A 263 -22.49 -26.69 8.51
CA GLN A 263 -22.82 -28.09 8.17
C GLN A 263 -22.68 -29.04 9.38
N ALA A 264 -21.77 -28.77 10.30
CA ALA A 264 -21.54 -29.61 11.48
C ALA A 264 -22.58 -29.41 12.59
N VAL A 265 -23.26 -28.25 12.62
CA VAL A 265 -24.30 -27.90 13.61
C VAL A 265 -25.71 -28.32 13.14
N ALA A 266 -25.85 -28.93 11.95
CA ALA A 266 -27.13 -29.48 11.51
C ALA A 266 -27.62 -30.51 12.55
N PRO A 267 -28.88 -30.43 13.01
CA PRO A 267 -29.36 -31.32 14.06
C PRO A 267 -29.23 -32.77 13.59
N LEU A 268 -28.58 -33.59 14.41
CA LEU A 268 -28.68 -35.04 14.31
C LEU A 268 -30.18 -35.37 14.34
N GLN A 269 -30.72 -35.83 13.21
CA GLN A 269 -32.08 -36.35 13.12
C GLN A 269 -32.22 -37.62 13.94
#